data_AF-A0A2U8VPA6-F1
#
_entry.id   AF-A0A2U8VPA6-F1
#
_cell.length_a   1.000
_cell.length_b   1.000
_cell.length_c   1.000
_cell.angle_alpha   90.00
_cell.angle_beta   90.00
_cell.angle_gamma   90.00
#
_symmetry.space_group_name_H-M   'P 1'
#
loop_
_entity.id
_entity.type
_entity.pdbx_description
1 polymer ?
#
loop_
_entity_poly.entity_id
_entity_poly.type
_entity_poly.pdbx_seq_one_letter_code
_entity_poly.pdbx_strand_id
1 'polypeptide(L)'
;MRFTIPVLALLISGPAAAACTVPVAPPAAERPEKPVLPQKPACLDAKGGCPGWEAYTYSDQIKAYNAQIQAFRPIAEAYVQKLNAYVKASADYAQCEVKVLQGQ
;
A
#
# COMPACT_ATOMS: atom_id res chain seq x y z
N MET A 1 43.54 14.09 58.39
CA MET A 1 43.57 12.75 57.76
C MET A 1 42.25 12.53 57.02
N ARG A 2 42.37 12.21 55.73
CA ARG A 2 41.42 11.48 54.86
C ARG A 2 40.07 12.16 54.52
N PHE A 3 40.05 12.77 53.33
CA PHE A 3 38.85 12.98 52.52
C PHE A 3 38.51 11.69 51.78
N THR A 4 37.33 11.13 52.02
CA THR A 4 36.78 9.98 51.28
C THR A 4 35.91 10.52 50.15
N ILE A 5 36.39 10.37 48.90
CA ILE A 5 35.65 10.71 47.69
C ILE A 5 34.89 9.46 47.24
N PRO A 6 33.54 9.45 47.18
CA PRO A 6 32.82 8.35 46.56
C PRO A 6 32.93 8.51 45.04
N VAL A 7 33.66 7.59 44.40
CA VAL A 7 33.69 7.47 42.94
C VAL A 7 32.35 6.88 42.50
N LEU A 8 31.47 7.76 42.00
CA LEU A 8 30.24 7.37 41.34
C LEU A 8 30.60 6.79 39.97
N ALA A 9 30.50 5.47 39.83
CA ALA A 9 30.71 4.78 38.56
C ALA A 9 29.62 5.23 37.56
N LEU A 10 30.00 6.06 36.59
CA LEU A 10 29.18 6.33 35.40
C LEU A 10 29.03 5.00 34.65
N LEU A 11 27.88 4.36 34.78
CA LEU A 11 27.42 3.36 33.83
C LEU A 11 27.15 4.09 32.51
N ILE A 12 28.16 4.11 31.63
CA ILE A 12 28.01 4.52 30.24
C ILE A 12 27.19 3.40 29.58
N SER A 13 25.87 3.51 29.66
CA SER A 13 24.97 2.83 28.75
C SER A 13 25.19 3.45 27.37
N GLY A 14 26.17 2.91 26.64
CA GLY A 14 26.34 3.24 25.22
C GLY A 14 25.03 2.96 24.48
N PRO A 15 24.67 3.78 23.48
CA PRO A 15 23.46 3.55 22.73
C PRO A 15 23.60 2.18 22.07
N ALA A 16 22.80 1.22 22.51
CA ALA A 16 22.52 0.06 21.69
C ALA A 16 21.85 0.63 20.44
N ALA A 17 22.64 0.88 19.40
CA ALA A 17 22.13 1.34 18.11
C ALA A 17 21.09 0.31 17.68
N ALA A 18 19.82 0.68 17.87
CA ALA A 18 18.72 -0.15 17.41
C ALA A 18 18.89 -0.23 15.90
N ALA A 19 19.26 -1.41 15.40
CA ALA A 19 19.39 -1.64 13.97
C ALA A 19 18.12 -1.14 13.29
N CYS A 20 18.26 -0.25 12.31
CA CYS A 20 17.13 0.35 11.63
C CYS A 20 16.28 -0.75 10.98
N THR A 21 14.99 -0.80 11.33
CA THR A 21 14.10 -1.85 10.82
C THR A 21 13.86 -1.62 9.34
N VAL A 22 14.37 -2.53 8.50
CA VAL A 22 14.13 -2.51 7.06
C VAL A 22 12.65 -2.83 6.79
N PRO A 23 11.91 -1.96 6.11
CA PRO A 23 10.52 -2.22 5.79
C PRO A 23 10.40 -3.27 4.68
N VAL A 24 9.37 -4.09 4.77
CA VAL A 24 9.06 -5.14 3.79
C VAL A 24 7.93 -4.65 2.89
N ALA A 25 8.15 -4.70 1.57
CA ALA A 25 7.14 -4.32 0.59
C ALA A 25 5.99 -5.35 0.59
N PRO A 26 4.73 -4.92 0.39
CA PRO A 26 3.64 -5.85 0.11
C PRO A 26 3.97 -6.67 -1.14
N PRO A 27 3.78 -7.99 -1.12
CA PRO A 27 4.10 -8.84 -2.26
C PRO A 27 3.21 -8.50 -3.46
N ALA A 28 3.77 -8.59 -4.67
CA ALA A 28 3.02 -8.30 -5.90
C ALA A 28 1.81 -9.24 -6.08
N ALA A 29 1.86 -10.45 -5.53
CA ALA A 29 0.75 -11.41 -5.53
C ALA A 29 -0.47 -10.94 -4.71
N GLU A 30 -0.30 -9.99 -3.78
CA GLU A 30 -1.42 -9.37 -3.05
C GLU A 30 -2.12 -8.26 -3.86
N ARG A 31 -1.60 -7.88 -5.03
CA ARG A 31 -2.22 -6.87 -5.87
C ARG A 31 -3.59 -7.35 -6.35
N PRO A 32 -4.68 -6.63 -6.02
CA PRO A 32 -6.01 -7.02 -6.47
C PRO A 32 -6.13 -6.94 -7.99
N GLU A 33 -6.79 -7.92 -8.59
CA GLU A 33 -7.08 -7.95 -10.02
C GLU A 33 -8.32 -7.13 -10.34
N LYS A 34 -8.17 -6.16 -11.25
CA LYS A 34 -9.26 -5.29 -11.66
C LYS A 34 -10.26 -6.08 -12.52
N PRO A 35 -11.58 -5.99 -12.25
CA PRO A 35 -12.60 -6.53 -13.13
C PRO A 35 -12.43 -6.04 -14.58
N VAL A 36 -12.67 -6.95 -15.53
CA VAL A 36 -12.56 -6.64 -16.97
C VAL A 36 -13.83 -5.93 -17.43
N LEU A 37 -13.66 -4.77 -18.05
CA LEU A 37 -14.79 -4.01 -18.60
C LEU A 37 -15.38 -4.78 -19.80
N PRO A 38 -16.71 -4.99 -19.85
CA PRO A 38 -17.37 -5.58 -21.01
C PRO A 38 -17.07 -4.78 -22.29
N GLN A 39 -16.85 -5.47 -23.40
CA GLN A 39 -16.62 -4.81 -24.68
C GLN A 39 -17.91 -4.17 -25.17
N LYS A 40 -17.82 -2.88 -25.54
CA LYS A 40 -18.97 -2.16 -26.09
C LYS A 40 -19.28 -2.69 -27.50
N PRO A 41 -20.50 -3.19 -27.75
CA PRO A 41 -20.88 -3.63 -29.09
C PRO A 41 -20.93 -2.46 -30.07
N ALA A 42 -20.48 -2.69 -31.30
CA ALA A 42 -20.40 -1.67 -32.34
C ALA A 42 -21.77 -1.09 -32.74
N CYS A 43 -22.84 -1.89 -32.58
CA CYS A 43 -24.19 -1.45 -32.90
C CYS A 43 -24.67 -0.28 -32.03
N LEU A 44 -24.08 -0.05 -30.85
CA LEU A 44 -24.51 1.03 -29.94
C LEU A 44 -24.17 2.42 -30.49
N ASP A 45 -23.12 2.51 -31.33
CA ASP A 45 -22.74 3.75 -32.00
C ASP A 45 -23.31 3.86 -33.42
N ALA A 46 -23.97 2.81 -33.92
CA ALA A 46 -24.52 2.79 -35.27
C ALA A 46 -25.79 3.65 -35.36
N LYS A 47 -25.97 4.38 -36.47
CA LYS A 47 -27.18 5.19 -36.72
C LYS A 47 -28.50 4.39 -36.67
N GLY A 48 -28.44 3.09 -36.93
CA GLY A 48 -29.59 2.18 -36.85
C GLY A 48 -29.89 1.65 -35.44
N GLY A 49 -29.04 1.95 -34.46
CA GLY A 49 -29.11 1.39 -33.11
C GLY A 49 -28.74 -0.09 -33.03
N CYS A 50 -28.80 -0.65 -31.82
CA CYS A 50 -28.63 -2.08 -31.60
C CYS A 50 -29.94 -2.85 -31.74
N PRO A 51 -29.87 -4.09 -32.25
CA PRO A 51 -30.91 -5.08 -31.99
C PRO A 51 -31.18 -5.17 -30.48
N GLY A 52 -32.45 -5.28 -30.08
CA GLY A 52 -32.84 -5.27 -28.67
C GLY A 52 -32.07 -6.28 -27.83
N TRP A 53 -31.91 -7.51 -28.33
CA TRP A 53 -31.19 -8.58 -27.63
C TRP A 53 -29.72 -8.22 -27.32
N GLU A 54 -29.02 -7.54 -28.23
CA GLU A 54 -27.61 -7.16 -28.07
C GLU A 54 -27.47 -6.02 -27.06
N ALA A 55 -28.38 -5.04 -27.12
CA ALA A 55 -28.46 -3.95 -26.14
C ALA A 55 -28.76 -4.48 -24.72
N TYR A 56 -29.69 -5.42 -24.57
CA TYR A 56 -30.01 -6.02 -23.27
C TYR A 56 -28.84 -6.85 -22.74
N THR A 57 -28.22 -7.68 -23.60
CA THR A 57 -27.05 -8.50 -23.22
C THR A 57 -25.89 -7.63 -22.75
N TYR A 58 -25.61 -6.52 -23.42
CA TYR A 58 -24.59 -5.57 -22.96
C TYR A 58 -25.00 -4.86 -21.66
N SER A 59 -26.26 -4.44 -21.51
CA SER A 59 -26.76 -3.83 -20.28
C SER A 59 -26.56 -4.74 -19.07
N ASP A 60 -26.85 -6.04 -19.20
CA ASP A 60 -26.71 -7.00 -18.11
C ASP A 60 -25.23 -7.29 -17.78
N GLN A 61 -24.36 -7.36 -18.78
CA GLN A 61 -22.91 -7.43 -18.57
C GLN A 61 -22.40 -6.20 -17.80
N ILE A 62 -22.89 -5.00 -18.14
CA ILE A 62 -22.52 -3.77 -17.44
C ILE A 62 -23.04 -3.76 -16.00
N LYS A 63 -24.27 -4.23 -15.75
CA LYS A 63 -24.77 -4.40 -14.37
C LYS A 63 -23.88 -5.33 -13.56
N ALA A 64 -23.50 -6.48 -14.14
CA ALA A 64 -22.60 -7.43 -13.48
C ALA A 64 -21.21 -6.83 -13.20
N TYR A 65 -20.64 -6.12 -14.17
CA TYR A 65 -19.37 -5.40 -14.01
C TYR A 65 -19.45 -4.34 -12.90
N ASN A 66 -20.53 -3.56 -12.85
CA ASN A 66 -20.71 -2.54 -11.82
C ASN A 66 -20.77 -3.14 -10.42
N ALA A 67 -21.43 -4.29 -10.25
CA ALA A 67 -21.43 -5.01 -8.98
C ALA A 67 -20.02 -5.49 -8.60
N GLN A 68 -19.26 -6.04 -9.55
CA GLN A 68 -17.87 -6.45 -9.32
C GLN A 68 -16.97 -5.26 -8.94
N ILE A 69 -17.13 -4.11 -9.61
CA ILE A 69 -16.36 -2.91 -9.29
C ILE A 69 -16.69 -2.34 -7.91
N GLN A 70 -17.95 -2.39 -7.50
CA GLN A 70 -18.34 -2.00 -6.15
C GLN A 70 -17.66 -2.87 -5.09
N ALA A 71 -17.57 -4.19 -5.31
CA ALA A 71 -16.86 -5.09 -4.42
C ALA A 71 -15.33 -4.93 -4.48
N PHE A 72 -14.77 -4.61 -5.65
CA PHE A 72 -13.34 -4.44 -5.87
C PHE A 72 -12.77 -3.20 -5.16
N ARG A 73 -13.55 -2.10 -5.12
CA ARG A 73 -13.10 -0.80 -4.59
C ARG A 73 -12.45 -0.89 -3.19
N PRO A 74 -13.12 -1.42 -2.14
CA PRO A 74 -12.52 -1.47 -0.81
C PRO A 74 -11.25 -2.34 -0.75
N ILE A 75 -11.17 -3.39 -1.58
CA ILE A 75 -10.00 -4.27 -1.66
C ILE A 75 -8.81 -3.51 -2.25
N ALA A 76 -9.03 -2.77 -3.34
CA ALA A 76 -8.02 -1.92 -3.95
C ALA A 76 -7.56 -0.80 -3.00
N GLU A 77 -8.49 -0.15 -2.30
CA GLU A 77 -8.18 0.87 -1.30
C GLU A 77 -7.32 0.32 -0.16
N ALA A 78 -7.64 -0.87 0.36
CA ALA A 78 -6.84 -1.54 1.38
C ALA A 78 -5.41 -1.86 0.90
N TYR A 79 -5.26 -2.31 -0.36
CA TYR A 79 -3.94 -2.55 -0.94
C TYR A 79 -3.12 -1.26 -1.06
N VAL A 80 -3.76 -0.16 -1.49
CA VAL A 80 -3.11 1.17 -1.53
C VAL A 80 -2.69 1.64 -0.13
N GLN A 81 -3.51 1.39 0.89
CA GLN A 81 -3.14 1.71 2.28
C GLN A 81 -1.88 0.95 2.74
N LYS A 82 -1.77 -0.36 2.41
CA LYS A 82 -0.54 -1.14 2.70
C LYS A 82 0.68 -0.56 2.00
N LEU A 83 0.56 -0.16 0.74
CA LEU A 83 1.65 0.48 0.00
C LEU A 83 2.07 1.81 0.64
N ASN A 84 1.12 2.64 1.05
CA ASN A 84 1.42 3.90 1.73
C ASN A 84 2.12 3.68 3.08
N ALA A 85 1.71 2.65 3.83
CA ALA A 85 2.39 2.26 5.06
C ALA A 85 3.84 1.83 4.80
N TYR A 86 4.08 1.06 3.73
CA TYR A 86 5.43 0.68 3.31
C TYR A 86 6.28 1.90 2.91
N VAL A 87 5.74 2.84 2.14
CA VAL A 87 6.45 4.08 1.76
C VAL A 87 6.81 4.89 3.00
N LYS A 88 5.87 5.03 3.95
CA LYS A 88 6.14 5.71 5.22
C LYS A 88 7.25 5.02 6.00
N ALA A 89 7.16 3.70 6.18
CA ALA A 89 8.18 2.94 6.88
C ALA A 89 9.56 3.02 6.20
N SER A 90 9.59 3.16 4.86
CA SER A 90 10.82 3.38 4.08
C SER A 90 11.43 4.74 4.33
N ALA A 91 10.61 5.78 4.46
CA ALA A 91 11.09 7.09 4.87
C ALA A 91 11.63 7.06 6.31
N ASP A 92 10.90 6.43 7.23
CA ASP A 92 11.30 6.30 8.63
C ASP A 92 12.63 5.51 8.77
N TYR A 93 12.79 4.44 7.98
CA TYR A 93 14.04 3.68 7.87
C TYR A 93 15.21 4.55 7.38
N ALA A 94 15.04 5.31 6.31
CA ALA A 94 16.07 6.20 5.80
C ALA A 94 16.50 7.26 6.84
N GLN A 95 15.54 7.82 7.59
CA GLN A 95 15.83 8.76 8.68
C GLN A 95 16.59 8.09 9.83
N CYS A 96 16.29 6.83 10.14
CA CYS A 96 17.05 6.06 11.11
C CYS A 96 18.50 5.85 10.66
N GLU A 97 18.72 5.42 9.41
CA GLU A 97 20.07 5.22 8.86
C GLU A 97 20.89 6.51 8.90
N VAL A 98 20.29 7.66 8.59
CA VAL A 98 20.95 8.97 8.71
C VAL A 98 21.43 9.22 10.14
N LYS A 99 20.62 8.95 11.16
CA LYS A 99 21.00 9.14 12.58
C LYS A 99 22.14 8.21 12.97
N VAL A 100 22.04 6.92 12.60
CA VAL A 100 23.09 5.93 12.84
C VAL A 100 24.41 6.37 12.21
N LEU A 101 24.39 6.82 10.95
CA LEU A 101 25.57 7.31 10.24
C LEU A 101 26.14 8.60 10.84
N GLN A 102 25.30 9.43 11.47
CA GLN A 102 25.71 10.63 12.20
C GLN A 102 26.16 10.35 13.65
N GLY A 103 26.11 9.09 14.11
CA GLY A 103 26.45 8.70 15.47
C GLY A 103 25.45 9.17 16.53
N GLN A 104 24.19 9.38 16.14
CA GLN A 104 23.08 9.82 16.99
C GLN A 104 22.20 8.65 17.45
#